data_AF-A0A7S1T719-F1
#
_entry.id   AF-A0A7S1T719-F1
#
_cell.length_a   1.000
_cell.length_b   1.000
_cell.length_c   1.000
_cell.angle_alpha   90.00
_cell.angle_beta   90.00
_cell.angle_gamma   90.00
#
_symmetry.space_group_name_H-M   'P 1'
#
loop_
_entity.id
_entity.type
_entity.pdbx_description
1 polymer ?
#
loop_
_entity_poly.entity_id
_entity_poly.type
_entity_poly.pdbx_seq_one_letter_code
_entity_poly.pdbx_strand_id
1 'polypeptide(L)'
;MGPPQICIPVSHSDSVVAVPLDQLPDDPDELLDILKAEEAPLQLWLEFAKAYLSQDMVEQFLHILHEGTSDEVVEYFGDRAKYERIQIFCALASYYTSLGREERDRNKKSEAFNKAASHLQQAQRISLYEQLPKLGAGQLALAQGNIDQARREFQTAVPLKDNGQGNVAPHIALAAIAFQQGRIDDALRLYRRALQDNPAAPAEVRLGIAACQYRKGNQGLARVAFERVLDLDPQNTEALQALAVMKLNS
;
A
#
# COMPACT_ATOMS: atom_id res chain seq x y z
N MET A 1 7.84 26.11 9.45
CA MET A 1 8.57 24.85 9.25
C MET A 1 9.19 24.91 7.87
N GLY A 2 10.44 24.45 7.70
CA GLY A 2 11.03 24.36 6.36
C GLY A 2 10.29 23.35 5.48
N PRO A 3 10.59 23.28 4.17
CA PRO A 3 10.05 22.25 3.30
C PRO A 3 10.43 20.85 3.83
N PRO A 4 9.59 19.83 3.60
CA PRO A 4 9.92 18.46 3.98
C PRO A 4 11.21 18.02 3.27
N GLN A 5 12.05 17.28 3.99
CA GLN A 5 13.35 16.81 3.49
C GLN A 5 13.61 15.39 3.96
N ILE A 6 14.36 14.62 3.16
CA ILE A 6 14.88 13.30 3.54
C ILE A 6 16.38 13.43 3.78
N CYS A 7 16.87 12.84 4.86
CA CYS A 7 18.29 12.83 5.22
C CYS A 7 18.94 11.52 4.79
N ILE A 8 19.96 11.61 3.95
CA ILE A 8 20.81 10.48 3.54
C ILE A 8 22.00 10.42 4.50
N PRO A 9 22.20 9.33 5.26
CA PRO A 9 23.39 9.16 6.08
C PRO A 9 24.65 9.14 5.22
N VAL A 10 25.68 9.89 5.61
CA VAL A 10 26.97 9.88 4.92
C VAL A 10 27.82 8.73 5.44
N SER A 11 28.35 7.92 4.52
CA SER A 11 29.16 6.76 4.84
C SER A 11 30.41 7.14 5.63
N HIS A 12 30.70 6.35 6.67
CA HIS A 12 31.83 6.54 7.58
C HIS A 12 31.85 7.88 8.34
N SER A 13 30.72 8.56 8.50
CA SER A 13 30.61 9.78 9.32
C SER A 13 29.27 9.87 10.06
N ASP A 14 29.19 10.77 11.05
CA ASP A 14 27.93 11.12 11.72
C ASP A 14 27.13 12.21 10.95
N SER A 15 27.56 12.55 9.72
CA SER A 15 26.93 13.59 8.92
C SER A 15 25.77 13.05 8.08
N VAL A 16 24.87 13.95 7.66
CA VAL A 16 23.76 13.62 6.76
C VAL A 16 23.69 14.64 5.62
N VAL A 17 23.32 14.18 4.43
CA VAL A 17 22.93 15.03 3.30
C VAL A 17 21.42 15.19 3.34
N ALA A 18 20.94 16.40 3.59
CA ALA A 18 19.51 16.69 3.54
C ALA A 18 19.10 17.04 2.11
N VAL A 19 18.17 16.28 1.54
CA VAL A 19 17.60 16.52 0.21
C VAL A 19 16.18 17.10 0.38
N PRO A 20 15.95 18.36 0.00
CA PRO A 20 14.62 18.97 0.02
C PRO A 20 13.70 18.28 -0.99
N LEU A 21 12.49 17.88 -0.55
CA LEU A 21 11.55 17.15 -1.41
C LEU A 21 10.84 18.05 -2.42
N ASP A 22 10.87 19.36 -2.23
CA ASP A 22 10.35 20.36 -3.17
C ASP A 22 11.34 20.68 -4.31
N GLN A 23 12.54 20.11 -4.27
CA GLN A 23 13.63 20.35 -5.22
C GLN A 23 14.32 19.05 -5.60
N LEU A 24 13.53 18.02 -5.93
CA LEU A 24 14.08 16.76 -6.41
C LEU A 24 14.68 16.93 -7.82
N PRO A 25 15.83 16.29 -8.12
CA PRO A 25 16.43 16.33 -9.45
C PRO A 25 15.50 15.77 -10.54
N ASP A 26 15.46 16.39 -11.71
CA ASP A 26 14.72 15.88 -12.88
C ASP A 26 15.34 14.59 -13.42
N ASP A 27 16.68 14.51 -13.37
CA ASP A 27 17.44 13.32 -13.68
C ASP A 27 17.55 12.42 -12.43
N PRO A 28 16.90 11.24 -12.42
CA PRO A 28 16.93 10.37 -11.25
C PRO A 28 18.32 9.76 -11.00
N ASP A 29 19.22 9.76 -11.99
CA ASP A 29 20.59 9.25 -11.83
C ASP A 29 21.43 10.13 -10.89
N GLU A 30 21.18 11.46 -10.86
CA GLU A 30 21.86 12.35 -9.89
C GLU A 30 21.59 11.94 -8.44
N LEU A 31 20.34 11.54 -8.15
CA LEU A 31 19.97 11.05 -6.82
C LEU A 31 20.50 9.63 -6.57
N LEU A 32 20.39 8.74 -7.56
CA LEU A 32 20.86 7.36 -7.44
C LEU A 32 22.36 7.30 -7.21
N ASP A 33 23.15 8.15 -7.87
CA ASP A 33 24.59 8.25 -7.66
C ASP A 33 24.93 8.60 -6.20
N ILE A 34 24.19 9.54 -5.59
CA ILE A 34 24.36 9.89 -4.18
C ILE A 34 23.97 8.70 -3.29
N LEU A 35 22.82 8.08 -3.55
CA LEU A 35 22.33 6.94 -2.76
C LEU A 35 23.30 5.74 -2.82
N LYS A 36 23.87 5.46 -3.99
CA LYS A 36 24.87 4.40 -4.19
C LYS A 36 26.20 4.76 -3.55
N ALA A 37 26.69 5.99 -3.72
CA ALA A 37 27.96 6.44 -3.15
C ALA A 37 27.96 6.38 -1.62
N GLU A 38 26.83 6.69 -0.99
CA GLU A 38 26.68 6.71 0.47
C GLU A 38 26.20 5.39 1.06
N GLU A 39 26.11 4.32 0.28
CA GLU A 39 25.54 3.01 0.67
C GLU A 39 24.15 3.12 1.33
N ALA A 40 23.35 4.07 0.86
CA ALA A 40 22.08 4.41 1.46
C ALA A 40 21.12 3.20 1.43
N PRO A 41 20.45 2.86 2.55
CA PRO A 41 19.56 1.72 2.60
C PRO A 41 18.39 1.86 1.61
N LEU A 42 17.98 0.76 0.98
CA LEU A 42 16.90 0.73 -0.03
C LEU A 42 15.56 1.30 0.45
N GLN A 43 15.34 1.34 1.77
CA GLN A 43 14.20 2.04 2.34
C GLN A 43 14.16 3.53 1.94
N LEU A 44 15.30 4.22 1.91
CA LEU A 44 15.39 5.62 1.47
C LEU A 44 15.09 5.77 -0.02
N TRP A 45 15.51 4.79 -0.83
CA TRP A 45 15.22 4.79 -2.26
C TRP A 45 13.70 4.75 -2.51
N LEU A 46 13.00 3.90 -1.75
CA LEU A 46 11.54 3.81 -1.80
C LEU A 46 10.86 5.12 -1.32
N GLU A 47 11.44 5.81 -0.34
CA GLU A 47 10.91 7.11 0.12
C GLU A 47 11.06 8.21 -0.93
N PHE A 48 12.21 8.30 -1.59
CA PHE A 48 12.41 9.22 -2.71
C PHE A 48 11.51 8.89 -3.90
N ALA A 49 11.38 7.61 -4.26
CA ALA A 49 10.46 7.19 -5.32
C ALA A 49 9.02 7.66 -5.01
N LYS A 50 8.55 7.49 -3.77
CA LYS A 50 7.23 8.01 -3.35
C LYS A 50 7.14 9.53 -3.45
N ALA A 51 8.21 10.25 -3.14
CA ALA A 51 8.27 11.70 -3.27
C ALA A 51 8.16 12.14 -4.74
N TYR A 52 8.83 11.45 -5.67
CA TYR A 52 8.65 11.65 -7.12
C TYR A 52 7.21 11.39 -7.55
N LEU A 53 6.63 10.26 -7.15
CA LEU A 53 5.24 9.92 -7.50
C LEU A 53 4.24 10.96 -6.98
N SER A 54 4.47 11.52 -5.79
CA SER A 54 3.59 12.57 -5.21
C SER A 54 3.59 13.89 -5.99
N GLN A 55 4.59 14.08 -6.85
CA GLN A 55 4.77 15.24 -7.73
C GLN A 55 4.46 14.92 -9.20
N ASP A 56 3.81 13.78 -9.47
CA ASP A 56 3.48 13.28 -10.82
C ASP A 56 4.72 12.97 -11.70
N MET A 57 5.89 12.84 -11.08
CA MET A 57 7.15 12.47 -11.74
C MET A 57 7.27 10.94 -11.85
N VAL A 58 6.41 10.36 -12.67
CA VAL A 58 6.23 8.91 -12.78
C VAL A 58 7.44 8.20 -13.38
N GLU A 59 8.15 8.82 -14.33
CA GLU A 59 9.32 8.21 -14.97
C GLU A 59 10.46 8.03 -13.96
N GLN A 60 10.73 9.05 -13.15
CA GLN A 60 11.72 9.03 -12.08
C GLN A 60 11.36 8.01 -11.00
N PHE A 61 10.08 7.97 -10.61
CA PHE A 61 9.56 6.94 -9.70
C PHE A 61 9.87 5.53 -10.22
N LEU A 62 9.54 5.24 -11.48
CA LEU A 62 9.79 3.92 -12.07
C LEU A 62 11.28 3.62 -12.21
N HIS A 63 12.09 4.60 -12.59
CA HIS A 63 13.54 4.45 -12.75
C HIS A 63 14.21 4.01 -11.44
N ILE A 64 13.92 4.71 -10.33
CA ILE A 64 14.48 4.37 -9.01
C ILE A 64 14.04 2.97 -8.55
N LEU A 65 12.77 2.61 -8.76
CA LEU A 65 12.29 1.28 -8.35
C LEU A 65 12.87 0.16 -9.22
N HIS A 66 13.05 0.38 -10.52
CA HIS A 66 13.71 -0.58 -11.40
C HIS A 66 15.16 -0.78 -11.01
N GLU A 67 15.89 0.31 -10.75
CA GLU A 67 17.27 0.24 -10.26
C GLU A 67 17.34 -0.50 -8.92
N GLY A 68 16.48 -0.19 -7.96
CA GLY A 68 16.38 -0.89 -6.67
C GLY A 68 16.04 -2.39 -6.76
N THR A 69 15.66 -2.88 -7.94
CA THR A 69 15.39 -4.30 -8.21
C THR A 69 16.44 -4.98 -9.09
N SER A 70 17.43 -4.24 -9.57
CA SER A 70 18.48 -4.74 -10.46
C SER A 70 19.35 -5.82 -9.80
N ASP A 71 20.07 -6.57 -10.62
CA ASP A 71 21.03 -7.57 -10.13
C ASP A 71 22.25 -6.90 -9.46
N GLU A 72 22.62 -5.68 -9.89
CA GLU A 72 23.67 -4.87 -9.24
C GLU A 72 23.35 -4.59 -7.78
N VAL A 73 22.10 -4.24 -7.48
CA VAL A 73 21.62 -4.02 -6.10
C VAL A 73 21.67 -5.31 -5.27
N VAL A 74 21.51 -6.49 -5.89
CA VAL A 74 21.67 -7.78 -5.20
C VAL A 74 23.12 -8.00 -4.80
N GLU A 75 24.06 -7.75 -5.71
CA GLU A 75 25.49 -7.88 -5.44
C GLU A 75 25.94 -6.92 -4.33
N TYR A 76 25.36 -5.72 -4.33
CA TYR A 76 25.69 -4.66 -3.40
C TYR A 76 25.16 -4.91 -1.98
N PHE A 77 23.85 -5.13 -1.80
CA PHE A 77 23.23 -5.25 -0.47
C PHE A 77 23.14 -6.70 0.03
N GLY A 78 23.12 -7.69 -0.87
CA GLY A 78 22.88 -9.09 -0.55
C GLY A 78 21.58 -9.32 0.23
N ASP A 79 21.61 -10.25 1.18
CA ASP A 79 20.45 -10.63 2.00
C ASP A 79 19.98 -9.54 2.96
N ARG A 80 20.79 -8.51 3.22
CA ARG A 80 20.48 -7.44 4.17
C ARG A 80 19.29 -6.58 3.74
N ALA A 81 19.05 -6.47 2.44
CA ALA A 81 17.97 -5.65 1.88
C ALA A 81 16.82 -6.47 1.28
N LYS A 82 16.71 -7.75 1.63
CA LYS A 82 15.71 -8.65 1.04
C LYS A 82 14.27 -8.13 1.21
N TYR A 83 13.96 -7.52 2.35
CA TYR A 83 12.61 -7.04 2.67
C TYR A 83 12.28 -5.77 1.90
N GLU A 84 13.21 -4.83 1.83
CA GLU A 84 13.12 -3.60 1.07
C GLU A 84 12.97 -3.90 -0.42
N ARG A 85 13.72 -4.88 -0.95
CA ARG A 85 13.54 -5.35 -2.34
C ARG A 85 12.14 -5.93 -2.57
N ILE A 86 11.62 -6.72 -1.64
CA ILE A 86 10.24 -7.23 -1.71
C ILE A 86 9.24 -6.06 -1.72
N GLN A 87 9.46 -5.03 -0.90
CA GLN A 87 8.61 -3.83 -0.89
C GLN A 87 8.67 -3.07 -2.22
N ILE A 88 9.86 -2.91 -2.82
CA ILE A 88 10.03 -2.25 -4.12
C ILE A 88 9.29 -3.03 -5.22
N PHE A 89 9.44 -4.36 -5.29
CA PHE A 89 8.67 -5.18 -6.22
C PHE A 89 7.16 -5.05 -6.00
N CYS A 90 6.71 -5.01 -4.74
CA CYS A 90 5.29 -4.81 -4.42
C CYS A 90 4.81 -3.40 -4.79
N ALA A 91 5.65 -2.37 -4.68
CA ALA A 91 5.34 -1.01 -5.12
C ALA A 91 5.18 -0.92 -6.64
N LEU A 92 6.11 -1.50 -7.41
CA LEU A 92 5.98 -1.66 -8.86
C LEU A 92 4.69 -2.40 -9.24
N ALA A 93 4.41 -3.51 -8.55
CA ALA A 93 3.19 -4.28 -8.78
C ALA A 93 1.91 -3.47 -8.49
N SER A 94 1.90 -2.69 -7.40
CA SER A 94 0.79 -1.82 -7.03
C SER A 94 0.57 -0.73 -8.08
N TYR A 95 1.65 -0.09 -8.54
CA TYR A 95 1.59 0.91 -9.60
C TYR A 95 0.97 0.33 -10.88
N TYR A 96 1.50 -0.79 -11.39
CA TYR A 96 0.97 -1.40 -12.61
C TYR A 96 -0.45 -1.96 -12.46
N THR A 97 -0.83 -2.37 -11.25
CA THR A 97 -2.22 -2.75 -10.94
C THR A 97 -3.15 -1.54 -11.07
N SER A 98 -2.76 -0.39 -10.54
CA SER A 98 -3.52 0.86 -10.68
C SER A 98 -3.59 1.33 -12.12
N LEU A 99 -2.46 1.30 -12.85
CA LEU A 99 -2.40 1.63 -14.27
C LEU A 99 -3.36 0.76 -15.10
N GLY A 100 -3.35 -0.56 -14.88
CA GLY A 100 -4.26 -1.48 -15.58
C GLY A 100 -5.73 -1.30 -15.19
N ARG A 101 -6.02 -0.77 -13.99
CA ARG A 101 -7.40 -0.47 -13.58
C ARG A 101 -7.97 0.74 -14.31
N GLU A 102 -7.14 1.75 -14.56
CA GLU A 102 -7.53 3.01 -15.20
C GLU A 102 -7.49 2.94 -16.74
N GLU A 103 -6.66 2.06 -17.29
CA GLU A 103 -6.51 1.87 -18.73
C GLU A 103 -7.79 1.30 -19.39
N ARG A 104 -8.16 1.93 -20.51
CA ARG A 104 -9.34 1.59 -21.32
C ARG A 104 -8.99 0.64 -22.46
N ASP A 105 -7.78 0.75 -23.00
CA ASP A 105 -7.30 -0.15 -24.04
C ASP A 105 -7.04 -1.55 -23.46
N ARG A 106 -7.69 -2.56 -24.06
CA ARG A 106 -7.64 -3.94 -23.54
C ARG A 106 -6.22 -4.52 -23.56
N ASN A 107 -5.41 -4.18 -24.57
CA ASN A 107 -4.06 -4.72 -24.71
C ASN A 107 -3.13 -4.09 -23.69
N LYS A 108 -3.14 -2.76 -23.57
CA LYS A 108 -2.35 -2.03 -22.56
C LYS A 108 -2.74 -2.41 -21.13
N LYS A 109 -4.04 -2.58 -20.87
CA LYS A 109 -4.54 -3.08 -19.58
C LYS A 109 -3.99 -4.47 -19.25
N SER A 110 -4.03 -5.38 -20.21
CA SER A 110 -3.48 -6.73 -20.07
C SER A 110 -1.97 -6.69 -19.83
N GLU A 111 -1.24 -5.84 -20.55
CA GLU A 111 0.19 -5.64 -20.36
C GLU A 111 0.53 -5.14 -18.95
N ALA A 112 -0.19 -4.12 -18.46
CA ALA A 112 -0.01 -3.59 -17.11
C ALA A 112 -0.25 -4.67 -16.04
N PHE A 113 -1.33 -5.44 -16.15
CA PHE A 113 -1.58 -6.54 -15.22
C PHE A 113 -0.52 -7.65 -15.30
N ASN A 114 0.03 -7.92 -16.47
CA ASN A 114 1.13 -8.88 -16.61
C ASN A 114 2.42 -8.38 -15.95
N LYS A 115 2.75 -7.08 -16.08
CA LYS A 115 3.87 -6.46 -15.36
C LYS A 115 3.67 -6.55 -13.84
N ALA A 116 2.47 -6.24 -13.36
CA ALA A 116 2.14 -6.38 -11.94
C ALA A 116 2.34 -7.81 -11.43
N ALA A 117 1.83 -8.80 -12.16
CA ALA A 117 1.99 -10.21 -11.81
C ALA A 117 3.47 -10.64 -11.81
N SER A 118 4.26 -10.17 -12.77
CA SER A 118 5.69 -10.47 -12.89
C SER A 118 6.46 -9.99 -11.66
N HIS A 119 6.24 -8.73 -11.23
CA HIS A 119 6.90 -8.20 -10.04
C HIS A 119 6.48 -8.91 -8.75
N LEU A 120 5.21 -9.29 -8.60
CA LEU A 120 4.77 -10.11 -7.46
C LEU A 120 5.42 -11.50 -7.46
N GLN A 121 5.60 -12.10 -8.64
CA GLN A 121 6.33 -13.36 -8.77
C GLN A 121 7.80 -13.19 -8.37
N GLN A 122 8.45 -12.10 -8.76
CA GLN A 122 9.83 -11.80 -8.36
C GLN A 122 9.93 -11.61 -6.84
N ALA A 123 9.01 -10.85 -6.22
CA ALA A 123 8.95 -10.72 -4.76
C ALA A 123 8.79 -12.08 -4.06
N GLN A 124 7.91 -12.95 -4.55
CA GLN A 124 7.67 -14.28 -3.98
C GLN A 124 8.86 -15.24 -4.18
N ARG A 125 9.71 -15.03 -5.20
CA ARG A 125 10.96 -15.78 -5.36
C ARG A 125 12.00 -15.43 -4.30
N ILE A 126 11.98 -14.21 -3.77
CA ILE A 126 12.86 -13.82 -2.65
C ILE A 126 12.39 -14.50 -1.35
N SER A 127 11.09 -14.44 -1.07
CA SER A 127 10.50 -15.11 0.10
C SER A 127 9.04 -15.48 -0.16
N LEU A 128 8.72 -16.76 0.01
CA LEU A 128 7.37 -17.30 -0.11
C LEU A 128 6.48 -16.99 1.11
N TYR A 129 7.08 -16.51 2.21
CA TYR A 129 6.42 -16.37 3.51
C TYR A 129 6.19 -14.90 3.93
N GLU A 130 6.43 -13.93 3.05
CA GLU A 130 6.06 -12.54 3.30
C GLU A 130 4.57 -12.31 3.00
N GLN A 131 3.98 -11.40 3.75
CA GLN A 131 2.56 -11.05 3.65
C GLN A 131 2.29 -10.09 2.49
N LEU A 132 3.18 -9.13 2.24
CA LEU A 132 2.99 -8.06 1.26
C LEU A 132 2.81 -8.57 -0.18
N PRO A 133 3.57 -9.56 -0.69
CA PRO A 133 3.34 -10.08 -2.04
C PRO A 133 1.99 -10.79 -2.18
N LYS A 134 1.49 -11.42 -1.12
CA LYS A 134 0.15 -12.04 -1.12
C LYS A 134 -0.96 -11.01 -1.09
N LEU A 135 -0.77 -9.92 -0.34
CA LEU A 135 -1.64 -8.75 -0.39
C LEU A 135 -1.70 -8.14 -1.80
N GLY A 136 -0.55 -7.91 -2.43
CA GLY A 136 -0.47 -7.37 -3.78
C GLY A 136 -1.14 -8.29 -4.82
N ALA A 137 -0.95 -9.62 -4.70
CA ALA A 137 -1.63 -10.58 -5.56
C ALA A 137 -3.15 -10.56 -5.40
N GLY A 138 -3.65 -10.41 -4.17
CA GLY A 138 -5.07 -10.24 -3.91
C GLY A 138 -5.63 -8.95 -4.51
N GLN A 139 -4.89 -7.83 -4.42
CA GLN A 139 -5.27 -6.56 -5.03
C GLN A 139 -5.30 -6.64 -6.56
N LEU A 140 -4.30 -7.25 -7.18
CA LEU A 140 -4.27 -7.49 -8.62
C LEU A 140 -5.47 -8.34 -9.09
N ALA A 141 -5.78 -9.40 -8.35
CA ALA A 141 -6.94 -10.24 -8.65
C ALA A 141 -8.26 -9.46 -8.54
N LEU A 142 -8.41 -8.54 -7.57
CA LEU A 142 -9.57 -7.64 -7.51
C LEU A 142 -9.63 -6.71 -8.73
N ALA A 143 -8.50 -6.13 -9.13
CA ALA A 143 -8.44 -5.24 -10.32
C ALA A 143 -8.80 -5.97 -11.62
N GLN A 144 -8.52 -7.28 -11.69
CA GLN A 144 -8.92 -8.16 -12.78
C GLN A 144 -10.39 -8.63 -12.69
N GLY A 145 -11.10 -8.36 -11.58
CA GLY A 145 -12.46 -8.82 -11.33
C GLY A 145 -12.55 -10.26 -10.78
N ASN A 146 -11.41 -10.89 -10.48
CA ASN A 146 -11.31 -12.28 -10.00
C ASN A 146 -11.46 -12.35 -8.46
N ILE A 147 -12.67 -12.09 -7.95
CA ILE A 147 -12.96 -11.99 -6.51
C ILE A 147 -12.58 -13.26 -5.73
N ASP A 148 -12.81 -14.45 -6.29
CA ASP A 148 -12.49 -15.71 -5.61
C ASP A 148 -10.98 -15.93 -5.46
N GLN A 149 -10.21 -15.54 -6.47
CA GLN A 149 -8.75 -15.56 -6.39
C GLN A 149 -8.25 -14.55 -5.38
N ALA A 150 -8.79 -13.32 -5.41
CA ALA A 150 -8.43 -12.29 -4.45
C ALA A 150 -8.65 -12.76 -3.00
N ARG A 151 -9.80 -13.38 -2.73
CA ARG A 151 -10.08 -13.95 -1.40
C ARG A 151 -9.04 -14.99 -0.98
N ARG A 152 -8.67 -15.91 -1.88
CA ARG A 152 -7.66 -16.93 -1.57
C ARG A 152 -6.33 -16.29 -1.21
N GLU A 153 -5.87 -15.31 -1.99
CA GLU A 153 -4.61 -14.61 -1.70
C GLU A 153 -4.66 -13.83 -0.38
N PHE A 154 -5.77 -13.16 -0.07
CA PHE A 154 -5.90 -12.50 1.23
C PHE A 154 -5.96 -13.49 2.39
N GLN A 155 -6.62 -14.65 2.22
CA GLN A 155 -6.65 -15.70 3.24
C GLN A 155 -5.27 -16.30 3.49
N THR A 156 -4.45 -16.49 2.44
CA THR A 156 -3.06 -16.95 2.60
C THR A 156 -2.17 -15.87 3.18
N ALA A 157 -2.49 -14.59 3.01
CA ALA A 157 -1.76 -13.46 3.62
C ALA A 157 -2.02 -13.30 5.12
N VAL A 158 -3.22 -13.64 5.63
CA VAL A 158 -3.59 -13.47 7.05
C VAL A 158 -2.57 -14.05 8.05
N PRO A 159 -2.08 -15.29 7.90
CA PRO A 159 -1.12 -15.87 8.86
C PRO A 159 0.32 -15.38 8.67
N LEU A 160 0.63 -14.66 7.59
CA LEU A 160 1.97 -14.22 7.24
C LEU A 160 2.32 -12.90 7.93
N LYS A 161 3.61 -12.57 7.93
CA LYS A 161 4.16 -11.32 8.47
C LYS A 161 5.26 -10.83 7.55
N ASP A 162 5.40 -9.52 7.45
CA ASP A 162 6.51 -8.88 6.75
C ASP A 162 7.61 -8.55 7.76
N ASN A 163 8.79 -9.14 7.60
CA ASN A 163 9.90 -8.95 8.55
C ASN A 163 9.47 -9.11 10.04
N GLY A 164 8.63 -10.11 10.32
CA GLY A 164 8.11 -10.39 11.66
C GLY A 164 7.00 -9.46 12.15
N GLN A 165 6.58 -8.47 11.36
CA GLN A 165 5.50 -7.54 11.65
C GLN A 165 4.24 -7.90 10.86
N GLY A 166 3.08 -7.95 11.53
CA GLY A 166 1.80 -8.26 10.89
C GLY A 166 1.11 -6.99 10.41
N ASN A 167 0.51 -7.05 9.21
CA ASN A 167 -0.37 -6.03 8.67
C ASN A 167 -1.84 -6.47 8.81
N VAL A 168 -2.72 -5.53 9.13
CA VAL A 168 -4.16 -5.76 9.22
C VAL A 168 -4.87 -5.68 7.87
N ALA A 169 -4.19 -5.21 6.81
CA ALA A 169 -4.72 -5.08 5.46
C ALA A 169 -5.43 -6.34 4.92
N PRO A 170 -4.98 -7.60 5.15
CA PRO A 170 -5.70 -8.76 4.66
C PRO A 170 -7.11 -8.89 5.27
N HIS A 171 -7.25 -8.56 6.56
CA HIS A 171 -8.54 -8.57 7.24
C HIS A 171 -9.47 -7.50 6.67
N ILE A 172 -8.94 -6.31 6.38
CA ILE A 172 -9.69 -5.19 5.78
C ILE A 172 -10.22 -5.61 4.40
N ALA A 173 -9.35 -6.17 3.55
CA ALA A 173 -9.72 -6.60 2.21
C ALA A 173 -10.76 -7.74 2.22
N LEU A 174 -10.59 -8.75 3.08
CA LEU A 174 -11.58 -9.81 3.25
C LEU A 174 -12.92 -9.29 3.78
N ALA A 175 -12.88 -8.30 4.68
CA ALA A 175 -14.08 -7.67 5.22
C ALA A 175 -14.84 -6.90 4.13
N ALA A 176 -14.13 -6.14 3.30
CA ALA A 176 -14.71 -5.42 2.17
C ALA A 176 -15.38 -6.38 1.17
N ILE A 177 -14.71 -7.49 0.83
CA ILE A 177 -15.29 -8.55 -0.03
C ILE A 177 -16.55 -9.16 0.62
N ALA A 178 -16.51 -9.44 1.92
CA ALA A 178 -17.67 -9.99 2.63
C ALA A 178 -18.85 -9.00 2.65
N PHE A 179 -18.57 -7.71 2.88
CA PHE A 179 -19.57 -6.64 2.88
C PHE A 179 -20.25 -6.50 1.51
N GLN A 180 -19.46 -6.49 0.42
CA GLN A 180 -19.99 -6.42 -0.95
C GLN A 180 -20.90 -7.61 -1.30
N GLN A 181 -20.65 -8.77 -0.71
CA GLN A 181 -21.48 -9.97 -0.88
C GLN A 181 -22.70 -10.02 0.05
N GLY A 182 -22.96 -8.97 0.83
CA GLY A 182 -24.06 -8.93 1.80
C GLY A 182 -23.82 -9.78 3.05
N ARG A 183 -22.63 -10.35 3.24
CA ARG A 183 -22.26 -11.10 4.45
C ARG A 183 -21.79 -10.12 5.53
N ILE A 184 -22.74 -9.32 6.02
CA ILE A 184 -22.46 -8.17 6.89
C ILE A 184 -21.85 -8.60 8.25
N ASP A 185 -22.32 -9.70 8.84
CA ASP A 185 -21.77 -10.19 10.11
C ASP A 185 -20.33 -10.69 9.99
N ASP A 186 -20.00 -11.34 8.87
CA ASP A 186 -18.63 -11.76 8.55
C ASP A 186 -17.70 -10.55 8.38
N ALA A 187 -18.15 -9.53 7.64
CA ALA A 187 -17.40 -8.30 7.44
C ALA A 187 -17.13 -7.60 8.79
N LEU A 188 -18.15 -7.46 9.62
CA LEU A 188 -18.02 -6.84 10.94
C LEU A 188 -17.05 -7.61 11.85
N ARG A 189 -17.07 -8.94 11.81
CA ARG A 189 -16.11 -9.79 12.55
C ARG A 189 -14.67 -9.53 12.10
N LEU A 190 -14.44 -9.46 10.79
CA LEU A 190 -13.11 -9.21 10.22
C LEU A 190 -12.58 -7.81 10.53
N TYR A 191 -13.42 -6.76 10.42
CA TYR A 191 -13.00 -5.40 10.80
C TYR A 191 -12.71 -5.29 12.31
N ARG A 192 -13.52 -5.93 13.17
CA ARG A 192 -13.24 -5.99 14.61
C ARG A 192 -11.93 -6.71 14.89
N ARG A 193 -11.63 -7.78 14.15
CA ARG A 193 -10.36 -8.48 14.29
C ARG A 193 -9.18 -7.57 13.93
N ALA A 194 -9.28 -6.81 12.83
CA ALA A 194 -8.27 -5.82 12.47
C ALA A 194 -8.02 -4.78 13.58
N LEU A 195 -9.06 -4.28 14.26
CA LEU A 195 -8.89 -3.37 15.42
C LEU A 195 -8.31 -4.05 16.66
N GLN A 196 -8.58 -5.34 16.87
CA GLN A 196 -7.99 -6.09 17.98
C GLN A 196 -6.50 -6.33 17.76
N ASP A 197 -6.12 -6.69 16.53
CA ASP A 197 -4.73 -6.95 16.16
C ASP A 197 -3.92 -5.64 16.09
N ASN A 198 -4.55 -4.53 15.67
CA ASN A 198 -3.96 -3.20 15.71
C ASN A 198 -5.01 -2.15 16.16
N PRO A 199 -4.99 -1.72 17.44
CA PRO A 199 -5.89 -0.66 17.92
C PRO A 199 -5.72 0.68 17.19
N ALA A 200 -4.53 0.94 16.65
CA ALA A 200 -4.19 2.10 15.82
C ALA A 200 -4.41 1.85 14.32
N ALA A 201 -5.19 0.83 13.95
CA ALA A 201 -5.50 0.56 12.55
C ALA A 201 -6.13 1.78 11.85
N PRO A 202 -5.97 1.88 10.51
CA PRO A 202 -6.44 3.02 9.72
C PRO A 202 -7.93 3.34 9.91
N ALA A 203 -8.31 4.57 9.61
CA ALA A 203 -9.70 5.04 9.68
C ALA A 203 -10.66 4.16 8.86
N GLU A 204 -10.19 3.58 7.75
CA GLU A 204 -10.92 2.63 6.89
C GLU A 204 -11.54 1.45 7.65
N VAL A 205 -10.87 0.95 8.71
CA VAL A 205 -11.42 -0.15 9.52
C VAL A 205 -12.69 0.29 10.25
N ARG A 206 -12.69 1.52 10.78
CA ARG A 206 -13.85 2.10 11.48
C ARG A 206 -14.95 2.47 10.51
N LEU A 207 -14.59 2.93 9.31
CA LEU A 207 -15.52 3.18 8.20
C LEU A 207 -16.27 1.90 7.80
N GLY A 208 -15.55 0.79 7.64
CA GLY A 208 -16.14 -0.52 7.38
C GLY A 208 -17.10 -0.99 8.47
N ILE A 209 -16.75 -0.77 9.75
CA ILE A 209 -17.64 -1.06 10.90
C ILE A 209 -18.89 -0.18 10.84
N ALA A 210 -18.75 1.11 10.57
CA ALA A 210 -19.86 2.05 10.46
C ALA A 210 -20.84 1.63 9.34
N ALA A 211 -20.30 1.30 8.17
CA ALA A 211 -21.08 0.79 7.04
C ALA A 211 -21.81 -0.52 7.37
N CYS A 212 -21.15 -1.45 8.08
CA CYS A 212 -21.79 -2.68 8.55
C CYS A 212 -22.96 -2.39 9.51
N GLN A 213 -22.77 -1.50 10.49
CA GLN A 213 -23.83 -1.13 11.43
C GLN A 213 -24.99 -0.44 10.73
N TYR A 214 -24.71 0.42 9.76
CA TYR A 214 -25.72 1.08 8.95
C TYR A 214 -26.57 0.07 8.17
N ARG A 215 -25.93 -0.90 7.50
CA ARG A 215 -26.62 -1.99 6.78
C ARG A 215 -27.47 -2.87 7.70
N LYS A 216 -27.08 -3.03 8.96
CA LYS A 216 -27.87 -3.77 9.97
C LYS A 216 -29.05 -2.98 10.54
N GLY A 217 -29.22 -1.71 10.16
CA GLY A 217 -30.25 -0.83 10.71
C GLY A 217 -29.88 -0.21 12.07
N ASN A 218 -28.66 -0.43 12.56
CA ASN A 218 -28.18 0.11 13.83
C ASN A 218 -27.69 1.55 13.66
N GLN A 219 -28.60 2.46 13.29
CA GLN A 219 -28.26 3.84 12.92
C GLN A 219 -27.51 4.61 14.01
N GLY A 220 -27.86 4.44 15.28
CA GLY A 220 -27.14 5.09 16.39
C GLY A 220 -25.66 4.69 16.45
N LEU A 221 -25.38 3.37 16.33
CA LEU A 221 -24.00 2.86 16.32
C LEU A 221 -23.25 3.26 15.05
N ALA A 222 -23.93 3.26 13.91
CA ALA A 222 -23.34 3.68 12.64
C ALA A 222 -22.90 5.15 12.71
N ARG A 223 -23.74 6.03 13.27
CA ARG A 223 -23.44 7.46 13.40
C ARG A 223 -22.19 7.70 14.23
N VAL A 224 -22.13 7.12 15.43
CA VAL A 224 -20.96 7.25 16.32
C VAL A 224 -19.70 6.73 15.65
N ALA A 225 -19.80 5.62 14.90
CA ALA A 225 -18.66 5.07 14.17
C ALA A 225 -18.20 5.97 13.02
N PHE A 226 -19.11 6.57 12.24
CA PHE A 226 -18.76 7.54 11.20
C PHE A 226 -18.16 8.84 11.78
N GLU A 227 -18.70 9.35 12.89
CA GLU A 227 -18.12 10.50 13.60
C GLU A 227 -16.68 10.18 14.04
N ARG A 228 -16.42 8.96 14.53
CA ARG A 228 -15.06 8.53 14.89
C ARG A 228 -14.11 8.37 13.70
N VAL A 229 -14.63 8.12 12.50
CA VAL A 229 -13.82 8.17 11.27
C VAL A 229 -13.34 9.59 11.04
N LEU A 230 -14.23 10.58 11.19
CA LEU A 230 -13.90 12.00 10.99
C LEU A 230 -12.97 12.58 12.06
N ASP A 231 -12.97 12.02 13.28
CA ASP A 231 -11.95 12.35 14.28
C ASP A 231 -10.53 11.98 13.83
N LEU A 232 -10.40 10.91 13.03
CA LEU A 232 -9.11 10.39 12.56
C LEU A 232 -8.73 10.94 11.18
N ASP A 233 -9.74 11.11 10.32
CA ASP A 233 -9.62 11.62 8.96
C ASP A 233 -10.77 12.61 8.70
N PRO A 234 -10.59 13.90 9.04
CA PRO A 234 -11.63 14.92 8.90
C PRO A 234 -12.13 15.13 7.48
N GLN A 235 -11.37 14.69 6.46
CA GLN A 235 -11.70 14.85 5.05
C GLN A 235 -12.28 13.57 4.42
N ASN A 236 -12.59 12.56 5.24
CA ASN A 236 -13.12 11.30 4.75
C ASN A 236 -14.49 11.50 4.07
N THR A 237 -14.50 11.47 2.74
CA THR A 237 -15.69 11.78 1.93
C THR A 237 -16.82 10.78 2.15
N GLU A 238 -16.49 9.49 2.32
CA GLU A 238 -17.48 8.44 2.57
C GLU A 238 -18.20 8.63 3.90
N ALA A 239 -17.47 8.95 4.98
CA ALA A 239 -18.08 9.23 6.28
C ALA A 239 -18.92 10.52 6.28
N LEU A 240 -18.44 11.59 5.63
CA LEU A 240 -19.20 12.84 5.47
C LEU A 240 -20.53 12.60 4.72
N GLN A 241 -20.48 11.87 3.60
CA GLN A 241 -21.66 11.53 2.81
C GLN A 241 -22.64 10.65 3.60
N ALA A 242 -22.14 9.64 4.31
CA ALA A 242 -22.98 8.75 5.11
C ALA A 242 -23.72 9.52 6.22
N LEU A 243 -23.03 10.40 6.94
CA LEU A 243 -23.64 11.23 7.98
C LEU A 243 -24.67 12.22 7.39
N ALA A 244 -24.41 12.79 6.22
CA ALA A 244 -25.37 13.64 5.53
C ALA A 244 -26.66 12.87 5.17
N VAL A 245 -26.53 11.68 4.57
CA VAL A 245 -27.67 10.81 4.26
C VAL A 245 -28.44 10.41 5.51
N MET A 246 -27.74 10.11 6.61
CA MET A 246 -28.38 9.76 7.88
C MET A 246 -29.19 10.91 8.48
N LYS A 247 -28.71 12.16 8.35
CA LYS A 247 -29.44 13.37 8.80
C LYS A 247 -30.66 13.68 7.94
N LEU A 248 -30.63 13.34 6.66
CA LEU A 248 -31.77 13.54 5.75
C LEU A 248 -32.89 12.51 5.99
N ASN A 249 -32.55 11.35 6.52
CA ASN A 249 -33.47 10.25 6.79
C ASN A 249 -33.99 10.21 8.25
N SER A 250 -33.57 11.16 9.09
CA SER A 250 -33.99 11.30 10.49
C SER A 250 -35.08 12.36 10.65
#